data_AF-A0A956MAB7-F1
#
_entry.id   AF-A0A956MAB7-F1
#
_cell.length_a   1.000
_cell.length_b   1.000
_cell.length_c   1.000
_cell.angle_alpha   90.00
_cell.angle_beta   90.00
_cell.angle_gamma   90.00
#
_symmetry.space_group_name_H-M   'P 1'
#
loop_
_entity.id
_entity.type
_entity.pdbx_description
1 polymer ?
#
loop_
_entity_poly.entity_id
_entity_poly.type
_entity_poly.pdbx_seq_one_letter_code
_entity_poly.pdbx_strand_id
1 'polypeptide(L)'
;MKRQIETEKQAALILLDPYGVLQPLLFFFQAVTGWVSVTVEVFLRFDFGERYLSWLRLYFAYCLIVWFVFFNALANNLGGWVGTVIGLFVIASLVHRTMIFMRNRRQEKWHSYSPGVGWLEIALGWLHLSHSVIYRFLEPLLVLVLGFIFMAIDGVLGTWFVIAAFSLGIQRQLAYYTERNAILDVIDSQIESEQIASVLMEDRPVTETAGFTMMAVDKNMPVEEKKNLAVMFKGLDPVLLDAMDKEAVPA
;
A
#
# COMPACT_ATOMS: atom_id res chain seq x y z
N MET A 1 -0.21 42.98 -16.71
CA MET A 1 1.23 42.85 -16.43
C MET A 1 1.53 42.14 -15.11
N LYS A 2 1.10 42.62 -13.92
CA LYS A 2 1.36 41.92 -12.63
C LYS A 2 0.89 40.45 -12.58
N ARG A 3 -0.33 40.16 -13.06
CA ARG A 3 -0.85 38.78 -13.13
C ARG A 3 -0.03 37.85 -14.03
N GLN A 4 0.55 38.34 -15.12
CA GLN A 4 1.39 37.55 -16.02
C GLN A 4 2.71 37.13 -15.33
N ILE A 5 3.33 38.07 -14.59
CA ILE A 5 4.56 37.82 -13.85
C ILE A 5 4.32 36.81 -12.72
N GLU A 6 3.15 36.85 -12.07
CA GLU A 6 2.79 35.86 -11.03
C GLU A 6 2.56 34.47 -11.62
N THR A 7 1.87 34.34 -12.76
CA THR A 7 1.70 33.04 -13.43
C THR A 7 3.02 32.44 -13.92
N GLU A 8 3.96 33.25 -14.42
CA GLU A 8 5.28 32.78 -14.85
C GLU A 8 6.13 32.33 -13.66
N LYS A 9 6.09 33.06 -12.54
CA LYS A 9 6.77 32.66 -11.30
C LYS A 9 6.19 31.38 -10.71
N GLN A 10 4.87 31.22 -10.73
CA GLN A 10 4.23 29.97 -10.27
C GLN A 10 4.59 28.79 -11.18
N ALA A 11 4.59 28.98 -12.50
CA ALA A 11 5.02 27.93 -13.44
C ALA A 11 6.50 27.54 -13.24
N ALA A 12 7.37 28.53 -13.02
CA ALA A 12 8.78 28.29 -12.72
C ALA A 12 8.99 27.58 -11.37
N LEU A 13 8.20 27.93 -10.35
CA LEU A 13 8.25 27.27 -9.04
C LEU A 13 7.81 25.81 -9.14
N ILE A 14 6.76 25.52 -9.92
CA ILE A 14 6.28 24.16 -10.18
C ILE A 14 7.33 23.34 -10.97
N LEU A 15 8.00 23.96 -11.95
CA LEU A 15 9.08 23.32 -12.72
C LEU A 15 10.34 23.06 -11.88
N LEU A 16 10.61 23.88 -10.87
CA LEU A 16 11.76 23.76 -9.98
C LEU A 16 11.51 22.84 -8.78
N ASP A 17 10.29 22.34 -8.57
CA ASP A 17 9.99 21.34 -7.57
C ASP A 17 10.18 19.93 -8.16
N PRO A 18 11.35 19.28 -7.99
CA PRO A 18 11.60 17.94 -8.51
C PRO A 18 10.58 16.93 -7.95
N TYR A 19 10.03 17.17 -6.76
CA TYR A 19 9.07 16.28 -6.14
C TYR A 19 7.71 16.29 -6.86
N GLY A 20 7.29 17.46 -7.37
CA GLY A 20 6.03 17.62 -8.11
C GLY A 20 5.97 16.81 -9.41
N VAL A 21 7.10 16.63 -10.10
CA VAL A 21 7.18 15.82 -11.34
C VAL A 21 7.43 14.35 -11.04
N LEU A 22 8.21 14.03 -10.01
CA LEU A 22 8.52 12.64 -9.65
C LEU A 22 7.30 11.90 -9.11
N GLN A 23 6.42 12.56 -8.35
CA GLN A 23 5.25 11.92 -7.76
C GLN A 23 4.27 11.31 -8.80
N PRO A 24 3.78 12.04 -9.83
CA PRO A 24 2.91 11.44 -10.84
C PRO A 24 3.62 10.34 -11.64
N LEU A 25 4.93 10.46 -11.86
CA LEU A 25 5.72 9.42 -12.51
C LEU A 25 5.78 8.13 -11.67
N LEU A 26 6.00 8.26 -10.35
CA LEU A 26 5.98 7.12 -9.43
C LEU A 26 4.60 6.46 -9.37
N PHE A 27 3.52 7.25 -9.33
CA PHE A 27 2.15 6.71 -9.39
C PHE A 27 1.89 5.97 -10.70
N PHE A 28 2.32 6.53 -11.83
CA PHE A 28 2.22 5.87 -13.12
C PHE A 28 3.00 4.55 -13.14
N PHE A 29 4.24 4.55 -12.65
CA PHE A 29 5.07 3.36 -12.57
C PHE A 29 4.47 2.29 -11.65
N GLN A 30 3.92 2.69 -10.49
CA GLN A 30 3.22 1.80 -9.57
C GLN A 30 1.94 1.22 -10.20
N ALA A 31 1.22 2.00 -11.01
CA ALA A 31 0.04 1.52 -11.74
C ALA A 31 0.43 0.46 -12.78
N VAL A 32 1.44 0.75 -13.62
CA VAL A 32 1.92 -0.17 -14.65
C VAL A 32 2.44 -1.48 -14.05
N THR A 33 3.32 -1.39 -13.05
CA THR A 33 3.82 -2.58 -12.34
C THR A 33 2.68 -3.34 -11.66
N GLY A 34 1.68 -2.64 -11.15
CA GLY A 34 0.47 -3.23 -10.58
C GLY A 34 -0.44 -3.95 -11.60
N TRP A 35 -0.47 -3.53 -12.86
CA TRP A 35 -1.18 -4.21 -13.93
C TRP A 35 -0.47 -5.47 -14.40
N VAL A 36 0.87 -5.46 -14.41
CA VAL A 36 1.66 -6.65 -14.73
C VAL A 36 1.57 -7.66 -13.58
N SER A 37 1.78 -7.22 -12.33
CA SER A 37 1.83 -8.11 -11.17
C SER A 37 0.52 -8.85 -10.91
N VAL A 38 -0.63 -8.21 -11.13
CA VAL A 38 -1.94 -8.82 -10.86
C VAL A 38 -2.18 -10.08 -11.71
N THR A 39 -1.49 -10.19 -12.85
CA THR A 39 -1.57 -11.37 -13.73
C THR A 39 -1.04 -12.64 -13.08
N VAL A 40 -0.07 -12.52 -12.17
CA VAL A 40 0.48 -13.65 -11.40
C VAL A 40 -0.13 -13.73 -10.00
N GLU A 41 -0.47 -12.59 -9.39
CA GLU A 41 -1.03 -12.55 -8.02
C GLU A 41 -2.31 -13.37 -7.90
N VAL A 42 -3.17 -13.33 -8.91
CA VAL A 42 -4.44 -14.08 -8.97
C VAL A 42 -4.25 -15.59 -8.75
N PHE A 43 -3.07 -16.12 -9.08
CA PHE A 43 -2.71 -17.52 -8.83
C PHE A 43 -2.01 -17.74 -7.49
N LEU A 44 -1.25 -16.75 -7.03
CA LEU A 44 -0.47 -16.85 -5.79
C LEU A 44 -1.30 -16.61 -4.53
N ARG A 45 -2.44 -15.92 -4.66
CA ARG A 45 -3.20 -15.40 -3.51
C ARG A 45 -4.69 -15.63 -3.65
N PHE A 46 -5.36 -15.62 -2.51
CA PHE A 46 -6.81 -15.66 -2.40
C PHE A 46 -7.30 -14.53 -1.46
N ASP A 47 -8.62 -14.29 -1.40
CA ASP A 47 -9.24 -13.27 -0.54
C ASP A 47 -8.79 -11.81 -0.77
N PHE A 48 -8.63 -11.40 -2.02
CA PHE A 48 -8.31 -10.01 -2.38
C PHE A 48 -9.32 -8.99 -1.85
N GLY A 49 -8.85 -7.79 -1.51
CA GLY A 49 -9.70 -6.63 -1.23
C GLY A 49 -10.39 -6.08 -2.49
N GLU A 50 -11.56 -5.46 -2.30
CA GLU A 50 -12.38 -4.94 -3.40
C GLU A 50 -11.68 -3.86 -4.24
N ARG A 51 -10.99 -2.93 -3.57
CA ARG A 51 -10.24 -1.84 -4.22
C ARG A 51 -8.94 -2.34 -4.83
N TYR A 52 -8.31 -3.33 -4.19
CA TYR A 52 -7.07 -3.92 -4.69
C TYR A 52 -7.26 -4.58 -6.07
N LEU A 53 -8.28 -5.44 -6.19
CA LEU A 53 -8.63 -6.13 -7.43
C LEU A 53 -9.72 -5.38 -8.21
N SER A 54 -9.59 -4.06 -8.37
CA SER A 54 -10.60 -3.24 -9.05
C SER A 54 -10.80 -3.64 -10.52
N TRP A 55 -12.00 -3.37 -11.06
CA TRP A 55 -12.32 -3.63 -12.48
C TRP A 55 -11.36 -2.92 -13.43
N LEU A 56 -10.96 -1.69 -13.08
CA LEU A 56 -10.01 -0.92 -13.88
C LEU A 56 -8.64 -1.61 -13.94
N ARG A 57 -8.14 -2.11 -12.79
CA ARG A 57 -6.86 -2.82 -12.72
C ARG A 57 -6.90 -4.12 -13.53
N LEU A 58 -8.00 -4.89 -13.44
CA LEU A 58 -8.20 -6.11 -14.23
C LEU A 58 -8.29 -5.81 -15.72
N TYR A 59 -9.04 -4.79 -16.13
CA TYR A 59 -9.16 -4.37 -17.52
C TYR A 59 -7.79 -4.06 -18.13
N PHE A 60 -6.98 -3.24 -17.46
CA PHE A 60 -5.63 -2.94 -17.95
C PHE A 60 -4.72 -4.16 -17.96
N ALA A 61 -4.82 -5.06 -16.99
CA ALA A 61 -4.08 -6.32 -17.01
C ALA A 61 -4.47 -7.19 -18.20
N TYR A 62 -5.76 -7.30 -18.53
CA TYR A 62 -6.22 -8.00 -19.74
C TYR A 62 -5.70 -7.35 -21.02
N CYS A 63 -5.79 -6.03 -21.13
CA CYS A 63 -5.25 -5.31 -22.28
C CYS A 63 -3.76 -5.58 -22.45
N LEU A 64 -2.99 -5.54 -21.36
CA LEU A 64 -1.55 -5.77 -21.39
C LEU A 64 -1.22 -7.19 -21.89
N ILE A 65 -1.91 -8.20 -21.36
CA ILE A 65 -1.74 -9.59 -21.80
C ILE A 65 -2.11 -9.75 -23.28
N VAL A 66 -3.24 -9.18 -23.72
CA VAL A 66 -3.66 -9.27 -25.13
C VAL A 66 -2.65 -8.60 -26.04
N TRP A 67 -2.12 -7.43 -25.66
CA TRP A 67 -1.05 -6.77 -26.38
C TRP A 67 0.21 -7.63 -26.46
N PHE A 68 0.61 -8.25 -25.35
CA PHE A 68 1.77 -9.13 -25.29
C PHE A 68 1.61 -10.34 -26.22
N VAL A 69 0.45 -10.99 -26.23
CA VAL A 69 0.13 -12.08 -27.16
C VAL A 69 0.11 -11.58 -28.60
N PHE A 70 -0.48 -10.42 -28.88
CA PHE A 70 -0.56 -9.86 -30.22
C PHE A 70 0.84 -9.62 -30.82
N PHE A 71 1.73 -8.98 -30.07
CA PHE A 71 3.12 -8.77 -30.51
C PHE A 71 3.87 -10.09 -30.69
N ASN A 72 3.58 -11.09 -29.85
CA ASN A 72 4.18 -12.40 -30.00
C ASN A 72 3.67 -13.18 -31.22
N ALA A 73 2.37 -13.08 -31.50
CA ALA A 73 1.75 -13.65 -32.68
C ALA A 73 2.34 -13.04 -33.97
N LEU A 74 2.59 -11.73 -33.98
CA LEU A 74 3.27 -11.04 -35.07
C LEU A 74 4.71 -11.56 -35.27
N ALA A 75 5.36 -12.01 -34.19
CA ALA A 75 6.68 -12.64 -34.23
C ALA A 75 6.65 -14.13 -34.67
N ASN A 76 5.54 -14.61 -35.22
CA ASN A 76 5.32 -15.96 -35.79
C ASN A 76 5.30 -17.13 -34.78
N ASN A 77 4.94 -16.89 -33.51
CA ASN A 77 4.87 -17.95 -32.50
C ASN A 77 3.44 -18.18 -31.97
N LEU A 78 2.49 -18.41 -32.88
CA LEU A 78 1.07 -18.59 -32.56
C LEU A 78 0.70 -19.95 -31.92
N GLY A 79 1.67 -20.80 -31.61
CA GLY A 79 1.46 -22.07 -30.89
C GLY A 79 2.10 -22.02 -29.51
N GLY A 80 1.41 -22.48 -28.46
CA GLY A 80 2.01 -22.57 -27.13
C GLY A 80 1.02 -22.61 -25.97
N TRP A 81 1.58 -22.64 -24.76
CA TRP A 81 0.82 -22.68 -23.50
C TRP A 81 0.26 -21.31 -23.10
N VAL A 82 0.69 -20.25 -23.78
CA VAL A 82 0.29 -18.86 -23.53
C VAL A 82 -1.24 -18.71 -23.50
N GLY A 83 -1.94 -19.19 -24.53
CA GLY A 83 -3.41 -19.07 -24.60
C GLY A 83 -4.12 -19.76 -23.42
N THR A 84 -3.63 -20.93 -23.01
CA THR A 84 -4.16 -21.68 -21.86
C THR A 84 -3.97 -20.92 -20.56
N VAL A 85 -2.77 -20.40 -20.30
CA VAL A 85 -2.47 -19.64 -19.07
C VAL A 85 -3.32 -18.37 -18.99
N ILE A 86 -3.55 -17.70 -20.13
CA ILE A 86 -4.41 -16.52 -20.19
C ILE A 86 -5.87 -16.89 -19.89
N GLY A 87 -6.36 -17.98 -20.48
CA GLY A 87 -7.70 -18.50 -20.16
C GLY A 87 -7.85 -18.80 -18.67
N LEU A 88 -6.86 -19.45 -18.06
CA LEU A 88 -6.82 -19.70 -16.62
C LEU A 88 -6.80 -18.41 -15.80
N PHE A 89 -6.05 -17.39 -16.24
CA PHE A 89 -6.00 -16.09 -15.57
C PHE A 89 -7.36 -15.38 -15.61
N VAL A 90 -8.03 -15.36 -16.76
CA VAL A 90 -9.37 -14.77 -16.90
C VAL A 90 -10.38 -15.49 -16.01
N ILE A 91 -10.37 -16.82 -16.00
CA ILE A 91 -11.28 -17.60 -15.14
C ILE A 91 -10.99 -17.32 -13.67
N ALA A 92 -9.73 -17.42 -13.24
CA ALA A 92 -9.35 -17.22 -11.84
C ALA A 92 -9.67 -15.80 -11.34
N SER A 93 -9.39 -14.79 -12.15
CA SER A 93 -9.72 -13.39 -11.80
C SER A 93 -11.22 -13.14 -11.70
N LEU A 94 -12.05 -13.74 -12.57
CA LEU A 94 -13.50 -13.69 -12.45
C LEU A 94 -14.00 -14.40 -11.19
N VAL A 95 -13.45 -15.58 -10.87
CA VAL A 95 -13.78 -16.32 -9.64
C VAL A 95 -13.50 -15.45 -8.41
N HIS A 96 -12.32 -14.81 -8.32
CA HIS A 96 -12.01 -13.89 -7.22
C HIS A 96 -12.98 -12.71 -7.16
N ARG A 97 -13.40 -12.13 -8.30
CA ARG A 97 -14.40 -11.05 -8.29
C ARG A 97 -15.76 -11.52 -7.82
N THR A 98 -16.19 -12.72 -8.20
CA THR A 98 -17.42 -13.30 -7.68
C THR A 98 -17.33 -13.55 -6.17
N MET A 99 -16.20 -14.03 -5.67
CA MET A 99 -15.97 -14.22 -4.23
C MET A 99 -16.03 -12.89 -3.46
N ILE A 100 -15.38 -11.83 -3.97
CA ILE A 100 -15.45 -10.48 -3.39
C ILE A 100 -16.90 -9.99 -3.36
N PHE A 101 -17.64 -10.16 -4.46
CA PHE A 101 -19.04 -9.75 -4.54
C PHE A 101 -19.90 -10.49 -3.52
N MET A 102 -19.72 -11.80 -3.38
CA MET A 102 -20.43 -12.61 -2.39
C MET A 102 -20.11 -12.18 -0.96
N ARG A 103 -18.83 -11.91 -0.66
CA ARG A 103 -18.38 -11.42 0.65
C ARG A 103 -18.97 -10.05 0.99
N ASN A 104 -18.99 -9.13 0.03
CA ASN A 104 -19.59 -7.81 0.20
C ASN A 104 -21.10 -7.89 0.48
N ARG A 105 -21.82 -8.84 -0.13
CA ARG A 105 -23.24 -9.09 0.19
C ARG A 105 -23.45 -9.61 1.61
N ARG A 106 -22.46 -10.27 2.21
CA ARG A 106 -22.49 -10.76 3.59
C ARG A 106 -22.07 -9.70 4.62
N GLN A 107 -21.63 -8.52 4.19
CA GLN A 107 -21.15 -7.43 5.06
C GLN A 107 -19.98 -7.87 5.98
N GLU A 108 -19.15 -8.81 5.51
CA GLU A 108 -17.94 -9.21 6.24
C GLU A 108 -16.94 -8.04 6.22
N LYS A 109 -16.44 -7.63 7.39
CA LYS A 109 -15.43 -6.57 7.52
C LYS A 109 -14.11 -7.09 6.97
N TRP A 110 -13.75 -6.69 5.75
CA TRP A 110 -12.49 -7.01 5.11
C TRP A 110 -11.76 -5.75 4.65
N HIS A 111 -10.43 -5.74 4.76
CA HIS A 111 -9.65 -4.57 4.36
C HIS A 111 -9.70 -4.39 2.83
N SER A 112 -10.23 -3.25 2.37
CA SER A 112 -10.53 -3.00 0.95
C SER A 112 -9.29 -2.99 0.05
N TYR A 113 -8.13 -2.62 0.58
CA TYR A 113 -6.84 -2.64 -0.10
C TYR A 113 -6.01 -3.90 0.19
N SER A 114 -6.57 -4.90 0.89
CA SER A 114 -5.83 -6.14 1.16
C SER A 114 -5.38 -6.78 -0.15
N PRO A 115 -4.08 -7.11 -0.30
CA PRO A 115 -3.58 -7.77 -1.49
C PRO A 115 -3.89 -9.27 -1.51
N GLY A 116 -4.73 -9.76 -0.60
CA GLY A 116 -5.05 -11.18 -0.42
C GLY A 116 -4.02 -11.92 0.42
N VAL A 117 -4.42 -13.12 0.85
CA VAL A 117 -3.60 -14.07 1.61
C VAL A 117 -2.87 -14.98 0.62
N GLY A 118 -1.56 -15.11 0.76
CA GLY A 118 -0.73 -15.94 -0.11
C GLY A 118 -0.84 -17.43 0.19
N TRP A 119 -0.90 -18.26 -0.85
CA TRP A 119 -0.82 -19.72 -0.69
C TRP A 119 0.50 -20.15 -0.03
N LEU A 120 1.59 -19.43 -0.30
CA LEU A 120 2.89 -19.67 0.32
C LEU A 120 2.88 -19.42 1.83
N GLU A 121 2.09 -18.45 2.30
CA GLU A 121 1.96 -18.20 3.73
C GLU A 121 1.32 -19.39 4.44
N ILE A 122 0.26 -19.97 3.86
CA ILE A 122 -0.35 -21.19 4.38
C ILE A 122 0.64 -22.36 4.30
N ALA A 123 1.27 -22.56 3.14
CA ALA A 123 2.14 -23.70 2.89
C ALA A 123 3.42 -23.67 3.74
N LEU A 124 3.95 -22.49 4.03
CA LEU A 124 5.16 -22.27 4.84
C LEU A 124 4.86 -21.79 6.26
N GLY A 125 3.59 -21.78 6.68
CA GLY A 125 3.19 -21.31 8.02
C GLY A 125 3.89 -22.06 9.15
N TRP A 126 4.25 -23.33 8.92
CA TRP A 126 5.02 -24.14 9.86
C TRP A 126 6.46 -23.64 10.09
N LEU A 127 7.01 -22.86 9.16
CA LEU A 127 8.39 -22.38 9.20
C LEU A 127 8.56 -21.09 10.03
N HIS A 128 7.47 -20.53 10.58
CA HIS A 128 7.47 -19.30 11.38
C HIS A 128 8.21 -18.12 10.73
N LEU A 129 8.22 -18.07 9.39
CA LEU A 129 8.81 -16.95 8.67
C LEU A 129 7.93 -15.71 8.82
N SER A 130 8.57 -14.55 8.95
CA SER A 130 7.86 -13.27 8.94
C SER A 130 7.07 -13.10 7.64
N HIS A 131 5.80 -12.71 7.75
CA HIS A 131 4.93 -12.42 6.61
C HIS A 131 5.60 -11.43 5.63
N SER A 132 6.30 -10.42 6.13
CA SER A 132 7.02 -9.46 5.29
C SER A 132 8.08 -10.11 4.40
N VAL A 133 8.77 -11.14 4.90
CA VAL A 133 9.80 -11.86 4.12
C VAL A 133 9.16 -12.69 3.02
N ILE A 134 8.07 -13.39 3.32
CA ILE A 134 7.35 -14.21 2.35
C ILE A 134 6.84 -13.34 1.20
N TYR A 135 6.15 -12.24 1.52
CA TYR A 135 5.48 -11.39 0.54
C TYR A 135 6.47 -10.57 -0.29
N ARG A 136 7.56 -10.11 0.32
CA ARG A 136 8.53 -9.22 -0.34
C ARG A 136 9.56 -9.97 -1.16
N PHE A 137 9.97 -11.16 -0.73
CA PHE A 137 11.09 -11.87 -1.34
C PHE A 137 10.70 -13.23 -1.89
N LEU A 138 10.02 -14.08 -1.10
CA LEU A 138 9.75 -15.46 -1.53
C LEU A 138 8.74 -15.54 -2.67
N GLU A 139 7.67 -14.75 -2.64
CA GLU A 139 6.69 -14.73 -3.74
C GLU A 139 7.31 -14.28 -5.08
N PRO A 140 7.95 -13.10 -5.20
CA PRO A 140 8.63 -12.72 -6.44
C PRO A 140 9.69 -13.72 -6.89
N LEU A 141 10.46 -14.28 -5.95
CA LEU A 141 11.48 -15.26 -6.26
C LEU A 141 10.87 -16.56 -6.82
N LEU A 142 9.77 -17.04 -6.24
CA LEU A 142 9.04 -18.20 -6.76
C LEU A 142 8.56 -17.96 -8.18
N VAL A 143 7.95 -16.80 -8.45
CA VAL A 143 7.51 -16.43 -9.81
C VAL A 143 8.69 -16.34 -10.77
N LEU A 144 9.84 -15.82 -10.32
CA LEU A 144 11.06 -15.72 -11.13
C LEU A 144 11.60 -17.11 -11.50
N VAL A 145 11.66 -18.02 -10.54
CA VAL A 145 12.10 -19.41 -10.75
C VAL A 145 11.14 -20.12 -11.73
N LEU A 146 9.83 -19.97 -11.53
CA LEU A 146 8.83 -20.48 -12.47
C LEU A 146 9.03 -19.88 -13.86
N GLY A 147 9.33 -18.59 -13.96
CA GLY A 147 9.63 -17.93 -15.24
C GLY A 147 10.79 -18.58 -15.99
N PHE A 148 11.89 -18.89 -15.30
CA PHE A 148 13.01 -19.61 -15.93
C PHE A 148 12.65 -21.04 -16.34
N ILE A 149 11.85 -21.75 -15.54
CA ILE A 149 11.35 -23.09 -15.90
C ILE A 149 10.47 -23.02 -17.14
N PHE A 150 9.51 -22.10 -17.17
CA PHE A 150 8.61 -21.92 -18.31
C PHE A 150 9.35 -21.44 -19.55
N MET A 151 10.44 -20.68 -19.41
CA MET A 151 11.24 -20.22 -20.55
C MET A 151 11.83 -21.38 -21.37
N ALA A 152 12.10 -22.53 -20.73
CA ALA A 152 12.55 -23.74 -21.42
C ALA A 152 11.44 -24.47 -22.19
N ILE A 153 10.17 -24.27 -21.80
CA ILE A 153 8.99 -24.92 -22.42
C ILE A 153 8.39 -24.00 -23.49
N ASP A 154 8.20 -22.74 -23.12
CA ASP A 154 7.55 -21.69 -23.88
C ASP A 154 8.26 -20.37 -23.52
N GLY A 155 9.20 -19.96 -24.37
CA GLY A 155 10.06 -18.78 -24.12
C GLY A 155 9.27 -17.49 -23.90
N VAL A 156 8.08 -17.39 -24.50
CA VAL A 156 7.19 -16.24 -24.43
C VAL A 156 6.56 -16.17 -23.04
N LEU A 157 5.97 -17.29 -22.61
CA LEU A 157 5.39 -17.42 -21.29
C LEU A 157 6.46 -17.21 -20.20
N GLY A 158 7.62 -17.84 -20.34
CA GLY A 158 8.73 -17.67 -19.38
C GLY A 158 9.17 -16.21 -19.27
N THR A 159 9.31 -15.52 -20.40
CA THR A 159 9.64 -14.08 -20.41
C THR A 159 8.58 -13.24 -19.69
N TRP A 160 7.30 -13.54 -19.92
CA TRP A 160 6.19 -12.87 -19.21
C TRP A 160 6.28 -13.05 -17.69
N PHE A 161 6.50 -14.29 -17.22
CA PHE A 161 6.65 -14.59 -15.79
C PHE A 161 7.86 -13.88 -15.18
N VAL A 162 9.00 -13.77 -15.89
CA VAL A 162 10.17 -13.00 -15.42
C VAL A 162 9.81 -11.52 -15.26
N ILE A 163 9.17 -10.90 -16.25
CA ILE A 163 8.73 -9.49 -16.17
C ILE A 163 7.74 -9.29 -15.02
N ALA A 164 6.80 -10.24 -14.85
CA ALA A 164 5.83 -10.21 -13.76
C ALA A 164 6.47 -10.40 -12.38
N ALA A 165 7.51 -11.22 -12.26
CA ALA A 165 8.27 -11.39 -11.02
C ALA A 165 8.95 -10.09 -10.58
N PHE A 166 9.61 -9.39 -11.50
CA PHE A 166 10.22 -8.09 -11.21
C PHE A 166 9.16 -7.03 -10.84
N SER A 167 8.06 -6.99 -11.60
CA SER A 167 6.96 -6.05 -11.34
C SER A 167 6.33 -6.30 -9.96
N LEU A 168 6.13 -7.58 -9.60
CA LEU A 168 5.65 -7.99 -8.28
C LEU A 168 6.64 -7.56 -7.19
N GLY A 169 7.95 -7.84 -7.35
CA GLY A 169 8.97 -7.45 -6.38
C GLY A 169 9.02 -5.95 -6.12
N ILE A 170 8.98 -5.15 -7.18
CA ILE A 170 8.93 -3.68 -7.09
C ILE A 170 7.65 -3.23 -6.37
N GLN A 171 6.49 -3.75 -6.74
CA GLN A 171 5.23 -3.35 -6.13
C GLN A 171 5.19 -3.69 -4.64
N ARG A 172 5.71 -4.87 -4.25
CA ARG A 172 5.79 -5.31 -2.84
C ARG A 172 6.75 -4.45 -2.04
N GLN A 173 7.87 -4.05 -2.66
CA GLN A 173 8.81 -3.13 -2.05
C GLN A 173 8.19 -1.75 -1.79
N LEU A 174 7.46 -1.20 -2.77
CA LEU A 174 6.77 0.08 -2.64
C LEU A 174 5.67 0.02 -1.57
N ALA A 175 4.85 -1.04 -1.59
CA ALA A 175 3.79 -1.23 -0.59
C ALA A 175 4.36 -1.29 0.83
N TYR A 176 5.46 -2.02 1.03
CA TYR A 176 6.16 -2.07 2.33
C TYR A 176 6.62 -0.69 2.80
N TYR A 177 7.20 0.13 1.90
CA TYR A 177 7.63 1.48 2.26
C TYR A 177 6.44 2.38 2.61
N THR A 178 5.34 2.30 1.85
CA THR A 178 4.12 3.07 2.13
C THR A 178 3.52 2.68 3.48
N GLU A 179 3.40 1.39 3.77
CA GLU A 179 2.88 0.89 5.05
C GLU A 179 3.79 1.30 6.22
N ARG A 180 5.11 1.18 6.07
CA ARG A 180 6.07 1.58 7.09
C ARG A 180 6.00 3.08 7.37
N ASN A 181 5.91 3.92 6.34
CA ASN A 181 5.80 5.37 6.52
C ASN A 181 4.48 5.73 7.21
N ALA A 182 3.36 5.10 6.82
CA ALA A 182 2.09 5.32 7.50
C ALA A 182 2.13 4.94 8.99
N ILE A 183 2.84 3.87 9.36
CA ILE A 183 3.05 3.50 10.76
C ILE A 183 3.90 4.55 11.49
N LEU A 184 4.97 5.04 10.87
CA LEU A 184 5.81 6.10 11.45
C LEU A 184 5.02 7.39 11.66
N ASP A 185 4.20 7.80 10.68
CA ASP A 185 3.34 8.99 10.79
C ASP A 185 2.37 8.87 11.98
N VAL A 186 1.83 7.67 12.24
CA VAL A 186 0.96 7.41 13.41
C VAL A 186 1.75 7.51 14.72
N ILE A 187 2.96 6.96 14.77
CA ILE A 187 3.83 7.05 15.96
C ILE A 187 4.21 8.50 16.24
N ASP A 188 4.59 9.25 15.21
CA ASP A 188 4.97 10.66 15.35
C ASP A 188 3.77 11.50 15.80
N SER A 189 2.56 11.24 15.25
CA SER A 189 1.33 11.90 15.70
C SER A 189 1.01 11.61 17.18
N GLN A 190 1.30 10.41 17.68
CA GLN A 190 1.15 10.08 19.11
C GLN A 190 2.16 10.85 19.96
N ILE A 191 3.44 10.87 19.56
CA ILE A 191 4.50 11.61 20.26
C ILE A 191 4.19 13.11 20.31
N GLU A 192 3.76 13.70 19.19
CA GLU A 192 3.34 15.09 19.14
C GLU A 192 2.18 15.35 20.09
N SER A 193 1.17 14.47 20.11
CA SER A 193 0.01 14.60 21.01
C SER A 193 0.40 14.56 22.49
N GLU A 194 1.33 13.69 22.86
CA GLU A 194 1.88 13.60 24.22
C GLU A 194 2.70 14.84 24.60
N GLN A 195 3.58 15.29 23.69
CA GLN A 195 4.37 16.50 23.90
C GLN A 195 3.48 17.73 24.02
N ILE A 196 2.44 17.82 23.20
CA ILE A 196 1.42 18.87 23.25
C ILE A 196 0.76 18.92 24.62
N ALA A 197 0.34 17.76 25.14
CA ALA A 197 -0.26 17.68 26.48
C ALA A 197 0.73 18.10 27.57
N SER A 198 2.01 17.71 27.47
CA SER A 198 3.02 18.07 28.47
C SER A 198 3.34 19.57 28.50
N VAL A 199 3.42 20.22 27.33
CA VAL A 199 3.68 21.67 27.23
C VAL A 199 2.49 22.47 27.79
N LEU A 200 1.26 22.03 27.50
CA LEU A 200 0.05 22.69 28.01
C LEU A 200 -0.10 22.60 29.53
N MET A 201 0.29 21.46 30.12
CA MET A 201 0.14 21.24 31.56
C MET A 201 1.28 21.79 32.40
N GLU A 202 2.52 21.70 31.91
CA GLU A 202 3.71 21.88 32.74
C GLU A 202 4.61 23.05 32.33
N ASP A 203 4.28 23.77 31.24
CA ASP A 203 5.06 24.90 30.70
C ASP A 203 6.56 24.57 30.53
N ARG A 204 6.85 23.32 30.14
CA ARG A 204 8.23 22.84 30.00
C ARG A 204 8.96 23.60 28.88
N PRO A 205 10.24 23.97 29.10
CA PRO A 205 11.02 24.66 28.09
C PRO A 205 11.33 23.75 26.89
N VAL A 206 11.52 24.35 25.71
CA VAL A 206 11.74 23.68 24.41
C VAL A 206 12.89 22.66 24.42
N THR A 207 13.87 22.88 25.30
CA THR A 207 15.02 21.99 25.49
C THR A 207 14.64 20.61 26.04
N GLU A 208 13.48 20.51 26.71
CA GLU A 208 12.99 19.26 27.30
C GLU A 208 11.92 18.57 26.44
N THR A 209 11.36 19.27 25.45
CA THR A 209 10.25 18.78 24.58
C THR A 209 10.74 18.22 23.25
N ALA A 210 11.98 17.70 23.20
CA ALA A 210 12.62 17.20 21.98
C ALA A 210 12.58 18.19 20.78
N GLY A 211 12.58 19.50 21.07
CA GLY A 211 12.53 20.54 20.04
C GLY A 211 11.13 20.93 19.57
N PHE A 212 10.07 20.38 20.16
CA PHE A 212 8.69 20.74 19.85
C PHE A 212 8.33 22.12 20.41
N THR A 213 7.83 23.02 19.55
CA THR A 213 7.40 24.37 19.93
C THR A 213 5.98 24.65 19.45
N MET A 214 5.10 25.03 20.36
CA MET A 214 3.77 25.54 19.99
C MET A 214 3.85 27.05 19.76
N MET A 215 3.78 27.48 18.50
CA MET A 215 3.66 28.90 18.18
C MET A 215 2.24 29.44 18.40
N ALA A 216 1.22 28.57 18.52
CA ALA A 216 -0.19 28.96 18.42
C ALA A 216 -0.94 29.09 19.76
N VAL A 217 -0.36 28.67 20.89
CA VAL A 217 -1.06 28.76 22.18
C VAL A 217 -0.74 30.10 22.83
N ASP A 218 -1.78 30.93 22.99
CA ASP A 218 -1.67 32.18 23.74
C ASP A 218 -1.23 31.87 25.18
N LYS A 219 -0.16 32.53 25.63
CA LYS A 219 0.36 32.41 26.99
C LYS A 219 -0.72 32.71 28.04
N ASN A 220 -1.67 33.58 27.70
CA ASN A 220 -2.75 34.03 28.59
C ASN A 220 -4.00 33.13 28.56
N MET A 221 -3.98 31.98 27.88
CA MET A 221 -5.11 31.06 27.87
C MET A 221 -5.46 30.59 29.30
N PRO A 222 -6.74 30.62 29.71
CA PRO A 222 -7.18 30.14 31.02
C PRO A 222 -6.76 28.70 31.29
N VAL A 223 -6.42 28.39 32.55
CA VAL A 223 -5.91 27.07 32.95
C VAL A 223 -6.93 25.94 32.66
N GLU A 224 -8.23 26.22 32.79
CA GLU A 224 -9.27 25.24 32.46
C GLU A 224 -9.33 24.92 30.96
N GLU A 225 -9.16 25.92 30.09
CA GLU A 225 -9.10 25.70 28.64
C GLU A 225 -7.86 24.89 28.25
N LYS A 226 -6.70 25.18 28.88
CA LYS A 226 -5.47 24.37 28.69
C LYS A 226 -5.68 22.91 29.10
N LYS A 227 -6.37 22.66 30.22
CA LYS A 227 -6.71 21.30 30.67
C LYS A 227 -7.65 20.59 29.69
N ASN A 228 -8.69 21.27 29.23
CA ASN A 228 -9.65 20.71 28.26
C ASN A 228 -8.95 20.37 26.92
N LEU A 229 -8.08 21.25 26.43
CA LEU A 229 -7.26 20.98 25.24
C LEU A 229 -6.33 19.79 25.45
N ALA A 230 -5.64 19.72 26.59
CA ALA A 230 -4.74 18.60 26.89
C ALA A 230 -5.50 17.26 26.97
N VAL A 231 -6.74 17.24 27.49
CA VAL A 231 -7.60 16.05 27.47
C VAL A 231 -8.02 15.67 26.05
N MET A 232 -8.36 16.65 25.20
CA MET A 232 -8.69 16.40 23.79
C MET A 232 -7.49 15.83 23.01
N PHE A 233 -6.29 16.37 23.21
CA PHE A 233 -5.07 15.91 22.53
C PHE A 233 -4.57 14.56 23.06
N LYS A 234 -4.82 14.23 24.33
CA LYS A 234 -4.47 12.89 24.85
C LYS A 234 -5.22 11.75 24.16
N GLY A 235 -6.27 12.04 23.40
CA GLY A 235 -6.83 11.11 22.41
C GLY A 235 -7.25 9.75 22.95
N LEU A 236 -7.35 9.59 24.28
CA LEU A 236 -7.94 8.41 24.87
C LEU A 236 -9.43 8.54 24.67
N ASP A 237 -10.00 7.58 23.93
CA ASP A 237 -11.43 7.29 24.01
C ASP A 237 -11.79 7.30 25.50
N PRO A 238 -12.75 8.13 25.96
CA PRO A 238 -13.10 8.22 27.38
C PRO A 238 -13.41 6.85 28.00
N VAL A 239 -13.79 5.85 27.19
CA VAL A 239 -13.96 4.45 27.59
C VAL A 239 -12.66 3.77 28.03
N LEU A 240 -11.53 4.05 27.37
CA LEU A 240 -10.22 3.50 27.74
C LEU A 240 -9.64 4.20 28.98
N LEU A 241 -9.89 5.50 29.14
CA LEU A 241 -9.59 6.22 30.39
C LEU A 241 -10.37 5.65 31.57
N ASP A 242 -11.68 5.40 31.41
CA ASP A 242 -12.53 4.82 32.47
C ASP A 242 -12.15 3.36 32.80
N ALA A 243 -11.59 2.61 31.84
CA ALA A 243 -11.05 1.26 32.08
C ALA A 243 -9.72 1.31 32.86
N MET A 244 -8.83 2.25 32.54
CA MET A 244 -7.56 2.43 33.24
C MET A 244 -7.75 2.95 34.66
N ASP A 245 -8.69 3.87 34.88
CA ASP A 245 -9.02 4.38 36.21
C ASP A 245 -9.64 3.30 37.13
N LYS A 246 -10.36 2.32 36.56
CA LYS A 246 -10.89 1.18 37.33
C LYS A 246 -9.83 0.13 37.69
N GLU A 247 -8.78 -0.03 36.89
CA GLU A 247 -7.65 -0.91 37.22
C GLU A 247 -6.65 -0.26 38.18
N ALA A 248 -6.60 1.08 38.24
CA ALA A 248 -5.70 1.83 39.10
C ALA A 248 -6.17 1.99 40.56
N VAL A 249 -7.30 1.39 40.95
CA VAL A 249 -7.73 1.30 42.36
C VAL A 249 -7.20 -0.01 42.95
N PRO A 250 -6.05 -0.01 43.66
CA PRO A 250 -5.67 -1.16 44.47
C PRO A 250 -6.73 -1.39 45.56
N ALA A 251 -7.13 -2.64 45.74
CA ALA A 251 -8.00 -3.10 46.82
C ALA A 251 -7.42 -2.81 48.21
#